data_AF-A0A3C1K5D5-F1
#
_entry.id   AF-A0A3C1K5D5-F1
#
_cell.length_a   1.000
_cell.length_b   1.000
_cell.length_c   1.000
_cell.angle_alpha   90.00
_cell.angle_beta   90.00
_cell.angle_gamma   90.00
#
_symmetry.space_group_name_H-M   'P 1'
#
loop_
_entity.id
_entity.type
_entity.pdbx_description
1 polymer ?
#
loop_
_entity_poly.entity_id
_entity_poly.type
_entity_poly.pdbx_seq_one_letter_code
_entity_poly.pdbx_strand_id
1 'polypeptide(L)'
;MGTDYRLHFILFFASIVNGVFLGLVYDLFRISRMFFLKNRVVIFFEDLLFCLICSLSFILIFYNYSNGKMRAFAFLGGIGGFCAYYFTLGKFTKSVCERIYSIISPRFIKLKNIIKQYLYQKSKQIYTQKKGLSYANKARKGFGLLKTS
;
A
#
# COMPACT_ATOMS: atom_id res chain seq x y z
N MET A 1 -15.30 -8.34 48.01
CA MET A 1 -14.56 -8.34 46.73
C MET A 1 -15.21 -9.38 45.82
N GLY A 2 -16.35 -9.03 45.22
CA GLY A 2 -17.03 -9.93 44.29
C GLY A 2 -16.17 -10.11 43.05
N THR A 3 -15.81 -11.34 42.72
CA THR A 3 -15.13 -11.63 41.45
C THR A 3 -16.15 -11.43 40.34
N ASP A 4 -16.18 -10.25 39.74
CA ASP A 4 -17.11 -9.90 38.65
C ASP A 4 -16.75 -10.67 37.37
N TYR A 5 -17.20 -11.92 37.28
CA TYR A 5 -16.97 -12.81 36.15
C TYR A 5 -17.46 -12.19 34.83
N ARG A 6 -18.50 -11.35 34.90
CA ARG A 6 -19.10 -10.66 33.74
C ARG A 6 -18.07 -9.81 32.98
N LEU A 7 -17.20 -9.09 33.70
CA LEU A 7 -16.16 -8.26 33.10
C LEU A 7 -15.14 -9.09 32.32
N HIS A 8 -14.79 -10.27 32.84
CA HIS A 8 -13.84 -11.18 32.18
C HIS A 8 -14.39 -11.74 30.86
N PHE A 9 -15.68 -12.10 30.83
CA PHE A 9 -16.32 -12.57 29.59
C PHE A 9 -16.45 -11.47 28.55
N ILE A 10 -16.81 -10.24 28.96
CA ILE A 10 -16.91 -9.10 28.04
C ILE A 10 -15.55 -8.75 27.45
N LEU A 11 -14.48 -8.75 28.27
CA LEU A 11 -13.09 -8.62 27.80
C LEU A 11 -12.74 -9.63 26.73
N PHE A 12 -13.09 -10.89 26.95
CA PHE A 12 -12.78 -11.98 26.04
C PHE A 12 -13.51 -11.83 24.70
N PHE A 13 -14.81 -11.53 24.71
CA PHE A 13 -15.57 -11.27 23.48
C PHE A 13 -15.08 -10.02 22.75
N ALA A 14 -14.83 -8.92 23.48
CA ALA A 14 -14.29 -7.69 22.89
C ALA A 14 -12.93 -7.94 22.21
N SER A 15 -12.08 -8.75 22.85
CA SER A 15 -10.79 -9.17 22.30
C SER A 15 -10.94 -10.00 21.00
N ILE A 16 -11.87 -10.95 20.95
CA ILE A 16 -12.16 -11.73 19.73
C ILE A 16 -12.64 -10.83 18.59
N VAL A 17 -13.59 -9.94 18.88
CA VAL A 17 -14.12 -8.98 17.89
C VAL A 17 -13.01 -8.07 17.37
N ASN A 18 -12.12 -7.63 18.25
CA ASN A 18 -10.98 -6.82 17.86
C ASN A 18 -9.97 -7.60 17.00
N GLY A 19 -9.71 -8.86 17.32
CA GLY A 19 -8.92 -9.76 16.47
C GLY A 19 -9.50 -9.92 15.07
N VAL A 20 -10.82 -10.05 14.96
CA VAL A 20 -11.54 -10.07 13.68
C VAL A 20 -11.41 -8.74 12.94
N PHE A 21 -11.55 -7.61 13.64
CA PHE A 21 -11.38 -6.28 13.07
C PHE A 21 -9.97 -6.04 12.53
N LEU A 22 -8.93 -6.45 13.29
CA LEU A 22 -7.55 -6.42 12.81
C LEU A 22 -7.35 -7.33 11.59
N GLY A 23 -8.01 -8.48 11.55
CA GLY A 23 -8.04 -9.37 10.40
C GLY A 23 -8.57 -8.68 9.14
N LEU A 24 -9.65 -7.91 9.29
CA LEU A 24 -10.24 -7.13 8.21
C LEU A 24 -9.30 -6.02 7.73
N VAL A 25 -8.70 -5.27 8.66
CA VAL A 25 -7.71 -4.23 8.35
C VAL A 25 -6.49 -4.82 7.63
N TYR A 26 -5.99 -5.97 8.06
CA TYR A 26 -4.89 -6.68 7.41
C TYR A 26 -5.22 -7.02 5.95
N ASP A 27 -6.46 -7.38 5.68
CA ASP A 27 -6.91 -7.75 4.34
C ASP A 27 -6.96 -6.54 3.38
N LEU A 28 -7.37 -5.36 3.88
CA LEU A 28 -7.29 -4.10 3.14
C LEU A 28 -5.85 -3.76 2.73
N PHE A 29 -4.91 -3.97 3.65
CA PHE A 29 -3.49 -3.78 3.38
C PHE A 29 -2.96 -4.81 2.38
N ARG A 30 -3.36 -6.08 2.50
CA ARG A 30 -3.01 -7.11 1.50
C ARG A 30 -3.46 -6.73 0.09
N ILE A 31 -4.66 -6.17 -0.05
CA ILE A 31 -5.16 -5.65 -1.33
C ILE A 31 -4.27 -4.49 -1.78
N SER A 32 -4.04 -3.48 -0.93
CA SER A 32 -3.15 -2.34 -1.20
C SER A 32 -1.78 -2.80 -1.73
N ARG A 33 -1.14 -3.77 -1.07
CA ARG A 33 0.13 -4.36 -1.49
C ARG A 33 0.08 -4.94 -2.91
N MET A 34 -1.04 -5.58 -3.29
CA MET A 34 -1.24 -6.13 -4.64
C MET A 34 -1.27 -5.06 -5.73
N PHE A 35 -1.74 -3.85 -5.40
CA PHE A 35 -1.76 -2.70 -6.32
C PHE A 35 -0.43 -1.95 -6.34
N PHE A 36 0.19 -1.77 -5.17
CA PHE A 36 1.34 -0.88 -4.99
C PHE A 36 2.70 -1.60 -4.96
N LEU A 37 2.78 -2.89 -5.32
CA LEU A 37 3.98 -3.75 -5.39
C LEU A 37 5.27 -3.11 -5.92
N LYS A 38 5.20 -1.95 -6.58
CA LYS A 38 6.34 -1.23 -7.13
C LYS A 38 6.98 -0.19 -6.18
N ASN A 39 6.27 0.29 -5.15
CA ASN A 39 6.76 1.41 -4.34
C ASN A 39 7.13 0.96 -2.92
N ARG A 40 8.45 0.81 -2.65
CA ARG A 40 8.97 0.48 -1.30
C ARG A 40 8.49 1.42 -0.19
N VAL A 41 8.30 2.70 -0.52
CA VAL A 41 7.80 3.72 0.41
C VAL A 41 6.36 3.41 0.86
N VAL A 42 5.52 2.93 -0.04
CA VAL A 42 4.12 2.64 0.28
C VAL A 42 4.04 1.47 1.26
N ILE A 43 4.82 0.40 1.02
CA ILE A 43 4.89 -0.76 1.91
C ILE A 43 5.30 -0.34 3.32
N PHE A 44 6.30 0.55 3.43
CA PHE A 44 6.74 1.06 4.74
C PHE A 44 5.64 1.82 5.48
N PHE A 45 4.94 2.73 4.80
CA PHE A 45 3.82 3.45 5.40
C PHE A 45 2.69 2.51 5.80
N GLU A 46 2.42 1.49 4.98
CA GLU A 46 1.40 0.48 5.23
C GLU A 46 1.68 -0.30 6.53
N ASP A 47 2.90 -0.80 6.69
CA ASP A 47 3.31 -1.53 7.89
C ASP A 47 3.28 -0.63 9.14
N LEU A 48 3.67 0.65 9.00
CA LEU A 48 3.62 1.62 10.09
C LEU A 48 2.17 1.93 10.53
N LEU A 49 1.27 2.09 9.56
CA LEU A 49 -0.14 2.36 9.82
C LEU A 49 -0.83 1.13 10.45
N PHE A 50 -0.51 -0.08 9.98
CA PHE A 50 -0.98 -1.31 10.59
C PHE A 50 -0.52 -1.46 12.04
N CYS A 51 0.77 -1.21 12.32
CA CYS A 51 1.30 -1.22 13.67
C CYS A 51 0.59 -0.22 14.59
N LEU A 52 0.31 1.00 14.10
CA LEU A 52 -0.45 2.00 14.86
C LEU A 52 -1.87 1.54 15.16
N ILE A 53 -2.60 1.01 14.18
CA ILE A 53 -3.97 0.53 14.37
C ILE A 53 -4.00 -0.63 15.36
N CYS A 54 -3.07 -1.58 15.23
CA CYS A 54 -2.94 -2.71 16.14
C CYS A 54 -2.70 -2.23 17.57
N SER A 55 -1.70 -1.37 17.78
CA SER A 55 -1.36 -0.83 19.10
C SER A 55 -2.52 -0.05 19.71
N LEU A 56 -3.14 0.87 18.97
CA LEU A 56 -4.28 1.67 19.43
C LEU A 56 -5.47 0.78 19.81
N SER A 57 -5.76 -0.25 19.02
CA SER A 57 -6.87 -1.17 19.28
C SER A 57 -6.68 -1.93 20.59
N PHE A 58 -5.47 -2.43 20.84
CA PHE A 58 -5.13 -3.10 22.10
C PHE A 58 -5.15 -2.13 23.30
N ILE A 59 -4.60 -0.92 23.14
CA ILE A 59 -4.61 0.11 24.18
C ILE A 59 -6.05 0.47 24.58
N LEU A 60 -6.94 0.68 23.61
CA LEU A 60 -8.35 1.02 23.87
C LEU A 60 -9.09 -0.08 24.64
N ILE A 61 -8.81 -1.35 24.35
CA ILE A 61 -9.38 -2.49 25.08
C ILE A 61 -8.85 -2.55 26.50
N PHE A 62 -7.54 -2.38 26.69
CA PHE A 62 -6.93 -2.40 28.03
C PHE A 62 -7.42 -1.24 28.90
N TYR A 63 -7.61 -0.06 28.30
CA TYR A 63 -8.12 1.11 28.99
C TYR A 63 -9.58 0.93 29.42
N ASN A 64 -10.47 0.54 28.50
CA ASN A 64 -11.91 0.45 28.80
C ASN A 64 -12.28 -0.65 29.78
N TYR A 65 -11.62 -1.81 29.69
CA TYR A 65 -12.13 -3.00 30.35
C TYR A 65 -11.26 -3.55 31.49
N SER A 66 -9.98 -3.14 31.55
CA SER A 66 -9.04 -3.70 32.51
C SER A 66 -8.48 -2.68 33.49
N ASN A 67 -8.94 -1.41 33.44
CA ASN A 67 -8.35 -0.29 34.19
C ASN A 67 -6.81 -0.29 34.07
N GLY A 68 -6.29 -0.58 32.88
CA GLY A 68 -4.85 -0.62 32.59
C GLY A 68 -4.10 -1.91 33.00
N LYS A 69 -4.75 -2.94 33.55
CA LYS A 69 -4.08 -4.22 33.85
C LYS A 69 -3.94 -5.08 32.59
N MET A 70 -2.71 -5.33 32.15
CA MET A 70 -2.45 -6.25 31.04
C MET A 70 -2.83 -7.69 31.42
N ARG A 71 -3.72 -8.30 30.64
CA ARG A 71 -4.21 -9.68 30.82
C ARG A 71 -3.93 -10.48 29.56
N ALA A 72 -3.16 -11.56 29.69
CA ALA A 72 -2.75 -12.42 28.56
C ALA A 72 -3.95 -13.04 27.81
N PHE A 73 -5.09 -13.26 28.48
CA PHE A 73 -6.32 -13.76 27.86
C PHE A 73 -6.86 -12.86 26.73
N ALA A 74 -6.62 -11.54 26.82
CA ALA A 74 -7.02 -10.60 25.77
C ALA A 74 -6.09 -10.63 24.55
N PHE A 75 -4.86 -11.13 24.67
CA PHE A 75 -4.00 -11.39 23.51
C PHE A 75 -4.39 -12.70 22.84
N LEU A 76 -4.68 -13.75 23.62
CA LEU A 76 -5.12 -15.04 23.11
C LEU A 76 -6.46 -14.94 22.36
N GLY A 77 -7.42 -14.17 22.87
CA GLY A 77 -8.69 -13.91 22.18
C GLY A 77 -8.50 -13.16 20.86
N GLY A 78 -7.60 -12.18 20.82
CA GLY A 78 -7.30 -11.41 19.61
C GLY A 78 -6.60 -12.26 18.54
N ILE A 79 -5.61 -13.07 18.95
CA ILE A 79 -4.94 -14.03 18.07
C ILE A 79 -5.94 -15.09 17.57
N GLY A 80 -6.80 -15.60 18.44
CA GLY A 80 -7.85 -16.56 18.08
C GLY A 80 -8.85 -15.98 17.07
N GLY A 81 -9.35 -14.76 17.31
CA GLY A 81 -10.23 -14.04 16.39
C GLY A 81 -9.58 -13.75 15.05
N PHE A 82 -8.30 -13.36 15.06
CA PHE A 82 -7.52 -13.14 13.85
C PHE A 82 -7.32 -14.44 13.05
N CYS A 83 -6.95 -15.54 13.71
CA CYS A 83 -6.80 -16.85 13.07
C CYS A 83 -8.12 -17.36 12.48
N ALA A 84 -9.23 -17.22 13.19
CA ALA A 84 -10.55 -17.60 12.71
C ALA A 84 -10.95 -16.79 11.45
N TYR A 85 -10.66 -15.49 11.45
CA TYR A 85 -10.86 -14.62 10.29
C TYR A 85 -9.96 -15.03 9.11
N TYR A 86 -8.66 -15.26 9.38
CA TYR A 86 -7.68 -15.63 8.37
C TYR A 86 -8.03 -16.95 7.67
N PHE A 87 -8.50 -17.96 8.41
CA PHE A 87 -8.93 -19.23 7.82
C PHE A 87 -10.17 -19.09 6.95
N THR A 88 -11.13 -18.27 7.37
CA THR A 88 -12.41 -18.10 6.67
C THR A 88 -12.25 -17.25 5.40
N LEU A 89 -11.60 -16.10 5.53
CA LEU A 89 -11.52 -15.10 4.46
C LEU A 89 -10.24 -15.22 3.63
N GLY A 90 -9.20 -15.90 4.11
CA GLY A 90 -7.97 -16.13 3.34
C GLY A 90 -8.21 -16.79 1.97
N LYS A 91 -9.25 -17.63 1.84
CA LYS A 91 -9.70 -18.22 0.57
C LYS A 91 -10.51 -17.24 -0.29
N PHE A 92 -11.38 -16.45 0.35
CA PHE A 92 -12.24 -15.48 -0.33
C PHE A 92 -11.41 -14.32 -0.91
N THR A 93 -10.52 -13.75 -0.11
CA THR A 93 -9.69 -12.61 -0.51
C THR A 93 -8.73 -12.96 -1.62
N LYS A 94 -8.11 -14.16 -1.62
CA LYS A 94 -7.26 -14.58 -2.75
C LYS A 94 -8.02 -14.52 -4.08
N SER A 95 -9.24 -15.06 -4.09
CA SER A 95 -10.10 -15.08 -5.29
C SER A 95 -10.51 -13.68 -5.73
N VAL A 96 -10.81 -12.80 -4.77
CA VAL A 96 -11.16 -11.39 -5.04
C VAL A 96 -9.95 -10.61 -5.54
N CYS A 97 -8.77 -10.80 -4.95
CA CYS A 97 -7.53 -10.14 -5.35
C CYS A 97 -7.14 -10.50 -6.80
N GLU A 98 -7.20 -11.78 -7.17
CA GLU A 98 -6.92 -12.21 -8.55
C GLU A 98 -7.90 -11.56 -9.55
N ARG A 99 -9.18 -11.48 -9.17
CA ARG A 99 -10.21 -10.85 -10.00
C ARG A 99 -9.97 -9.35 -10.17
N ILE A 100 -9.65 -8.66 -9.08
CA ILE A 100 -9.34 -7.22 -9.08
C ILE A 100 -8.06 -6.95 -9.88
N TYR A 101 -7.00 -7.74 -9.68
CA TYR A 101 -5.75 -7.60 -10.42
C TYR A 101 -5.94 -7.77 -11.93
N SER A 102 -6.76 -8.74 -12.35
CA SER A 102 -7.07 -8.94 -13.78
C SER A 102 -7.73 -7.72 -14.43
N ILE A 103 -8.49 -6.94 -13.66
CA ILE A 103 -9.21 -5.75 -14.15
C ILE A 103 -8.32 -4.51 -14.18
N ILE A 104 -7.39 -4.37 -13.24
CA ILE A 104 -6.54 -3.18 -13.08
C ILE A 104 -5.23 -3.26 -13.86
N SER A 105 -4.62 -4.45 -13.97
CA SER A 105 -3.36 -4.62 -14.69
C SER A 105 -3.38 -4.08 -16.14
N PRO A 106 -4.42 -4.28 -16.98
CA PRO A 106 -4.43 -3.73 -18.34
C PRO A 106 -4.51 -2.20 -18.36
N ARG A 107 -5.14 -1.58 -17.36
CA ARG A 107 -5.28 -0.11 -17.29
C ARG A 107 -3.96 0.57 -16.92
N PHE A 108 -3.22 0.03 -15.97
CA PHE A 108 -1.91 0.58 -15.59
C PHE A 108 -0.86 0.45 -16.70
N ILE A 109 -0.89 -0.65 -17.46
CA ILE A 109 0.04 -0.88 -18.57
C ILE A 109 -0.23 0.12 -19.71
N LYS A 110 -1.50 0.33 -20.07
CA LYS A 110 -1.89 1.35 -21.06
C LYS A 110 -1.40 2.75 -20.65
N LEU A 111 -1.64 3.15 -19.41
CA LEU A 111 -1.26 4.46 -18.91
C LEU A 111 0.27 4.69 -18.98
N LYS A 112 1.06 3.70 -18.55
CA LYS A 112 2.53 3.77 -18.66
C LYS A 112 3.02 3.88 -20.10
N ASN A 113 2.40 3.15 -21.03
CA ASN A 113 2.78 3.20 -22.44
C ASN A 113 2.48 4.55 -23.07
N ILE A 114 1.35 5.18 -22.72
CA ILE A 114 1.01 6.54 -23.18
C ILE A 114 2.07 7.56 -22.72
N ILE A 115 2.42 7.53 -21.44
CA ILE A 115 3.44 8.44 -20.87
C ILE A 115 4.80 8.21 -21.53
N LYS A 116 5.21 6.94 -21.71
CA LYS A 116 6.48 6.60 -22.37
C LYS A 116 6.51 7.07 -23.82
N GLN A 117 5.42 6.92 -24.55
CA GLN A 117 5.30 7.34 -25.94
C GLN A 117 5.38 8.87 -26.05
N TYR A 118 4.76 9.60 -25.13
CA TYR A 118 4.84 11.07 -25.09
C TYR A 118 6.27 11.55 -24.79
N LEU A 119 6.94 10.96 -23.80
CA LEU A 119 8.33 11.28 -23.48
C LEU A 119 9.28 10.96 -24.64
N TYR A 120 9.06 9.85 -25.33
CA TYR A 120 9.84 9.46 -26.51
C TYR A 120 9.67 10.46 -27.66
N GLN A 121 8.43 10.88 -27.96
CA GLN A 121 8.17 11.85 -29.02
C GLN A 121 8.82 13.21 -28.72
N LYS A 122 8.66 13.72 -27.49
CA LYS A 122 9.26 15.00 -27.09
C LYS A 122 10.79 14.96 -27.19
N SER A 123 11.40 13.85 -26.78
CA SER A 123 12.84 13.65 -26.94
C SER A 123 13.26 13.66 -28.42
N LYS A 124 12.55 12.92 -29.29
CA LYS A 124 12.84 12.84 -30.74
C LYS A 124 12.80 14.22 -31.43
N GLN A 125 11.86 15.08 -31.08
CA GLN A 125 11.79 16.44 -31.62
C GLN A 125 13.02 17.28 -31.26
N ILE A 126 13.47 17.22 -30.01
CA ILE A 126 14.65 17.96 -29.53
C ILE A 126 15.92 17.48 -30.24
N TYR A 127 16.08 16.18 -30.44
CA TYR A 127 17.21 15.62 -31.21
C TYR A 127 17.23 16.11 -32.66
N THR A 128 16.07 16.13 -33.33
CA THR A 128 15.94 16.57 -34.73
C THR A 128 16.27 18.05 -34.87
N GLN A 129 15.76 18.89 -33.96
CA GLN A 129 16.02 20.33 -33.95
C GLN A 129 17.50 20.64 -33.70
N LYS A 130 18.15 19.97 -32.73
CA LYS A 130 19.59 20.13 -32.47
C LYS A 130 20.44 19.71 -33.67
N LYS A 131 20.06 18.65 -34.38
CA LYS A 131 20.75 18.20 -35.60
C LYS A 131 20.65 19.27 -36.69
N GLY A 132 19.45 19.79 -36.95
CA GLY A 132 19.22 20.87 -37.93
C GLY A 132 20.04 22.13 -37.64
N LEU A 133 20.10 22.54 -36.36
CA LEU A 133 20.92 23.67 -35.92
C LEU A 133 22.42 23.40 -36.13
N SER A 134 22.88 22.17 -35.88
CA SER A 134 24.27 21.75 -36.13
C SER A 134 24.62 21.80 -37.62
N TYR A 135 23.72 21.34 -38.52
CA TYR A 135 23.92 21.42 -39.97
C TYR A 135 23.92 22.88 -40.47
N ALA A 136 23.01 23.71 -39.99
CA ALA A 136 22.96 25.14 -40.32
C ALA A 136 24.23 25.88 -39.87
N ASN A 137 24.75 25.57 -38.69
CA ASN A 137 26.00 26.14 -38.19
C ASN A 137 27.22 25.67 -39.02
N LYS A 138 27.23 24.42 -39.50
CA LYS A 138 28.27 23.93 -40.42
C LYS A 138 28.22 24.65 -41.77
N ALA A 139 27.03 24.84 -42.34
CA ALA A 139 26.84 25.57 -43.59
C ALA A 139 27.26 27.05 -43.46
N ARG A 140 26.88 27.73 -42.36
CA ARG A 140 27.30 29.11 -42.09
C ARG A 140 28.81 29.27 -41.89
N LYS A 141 29.48 28.28 -41.28
CA LYS A 141 30.96 28.25 -41.22
C LYS A 141 31.58 28.11 -42.60
N GLY A 142 31.05 27.23 -43.47
CA GLY A 142 31.52 27.08 -44.86
C GLY A 142 31.31 28.34 -45.71
N PHE A 143 30.26 29.12 -45.41
CA PHE A 143 29.99 30.41 -46.04
C PHE A 143 30.76 31.60 -45.43
N GLY A 144 31.62 31.39 -44.42
CA GLY A 144 32.36 32.46 -43.75
C GLY A 144 31.51 33.41 -42.89
N LEU A 145 30.23 33.07 -42.65
CA LEU A 145 29.27 33.91 -41.91
C LEU A 145 29.34 33.72 -40.38
N LEU A 146 30.15 32.78 -39.90
CA LEU A 146 30.43 32.58 -38.49
C LEU A 146 31.90 32.85 -38.23
N LYS A 147 32.19 33.92 -37.48
CA LYS A 147 33.55 34.28 -37.06
C LYS A 147 34.10 33.16 -36.16
N THR A 148 35.13 32.47 -36.63
CA THR A 148 35.91 31.56 -35.80
C THR A 148 36.75 32.42 -34.86
N SER A 149 36.30 32.57 -33.62
CA SER A 149 37.18 32.93 -32.52
C SER A 149 38.08 31.76 -32.18
#